data_AF-A0A8T6LRC7-F1
#
_entry.id   AF-A0A8T6LRC7-F1
#
_cell.length_a   1.000
_cell.length_b   1.000
_cell.length_c   1.000
_cell.angle_alpha   90.00
_cell.angle_beta   90.00
_cell.angle_gamma   90.00
#
_symmetry.space_group_name_H-M   'P 1'
#
loop_
_entity.id
_entity.type
_entity.pdbx_description
1 polymer ?
#
loop_
_entity_poly.entity_id
_entity_poly.type
_entity_poly.pdbx_seq_one_letter_code
_entity_poly.pdbx_strand_id
1 'polypeptide(L)'
;MLADEWPEVRDVWMGAAPEPEILHWLLRRFAGLVRLGLVPSLAPLARLIHSTANNVRWGEHRGGMFVDVRGRDADGAEIRRSTHLLAEGHHGLYIPSMAVEAIVRNWLDGRPPRAGARPATAALELSDYARVFADRPISIGTRNGAGTGVHCLHKRILGTAWQSLPAVLRAVHGAGPKLTISGEASITRGRGVLARLLAWIMRFPAAGENVPVSVTFERHGDHDKWTRNFGGQVFASTFTVGTGRFEHLLCERFGPLTFGMALVPDADRLNLVMRGWSLLGLPLPRSLMPSGDSHEFAKDNQFWFDVEVRLPLAGFVIRYRGFLAPPGLSHDPTAQTPSVSRSRSVP
;
A
#
# COMPACT_ATOMS: atom_id res chain seq x y z
N MET A 1 5.77 14.03 30.23
CA MET A 1 4.40 13.52 30.02
C MET A 1 4.40 12.05 29.57
N LEU A 2 4.87 11.70 28.36
CA LEU A 2 5.01 10.28 27.96
C LEU A 2 6.01 9.51 28.84
N ALA A 3 7.16 10.12 29.15
CA ALA A 3 8.16 9.50 30.03
C ALA A 3 7.69 9.36 31.50
N ASP A 4 6.69 10.15 31.92
CA ASP A 4 6.13 10.06 33.27
C ASP A 4 5.13 8.89 33.38
N GLU A 5 4.42 8.58 32.29
CA GLU A 5 3.50 7.43 32.21
C GLU A 5 4.21 6.12 31.86
N TRP A 6 5.30 6.19 31.10
CA TRP A 6 6.13 5.04 30.73
C TRP A 6 7.60 5.30 31.08
N PRO A 7 8.02 4.99 32.33
CA PRO A 7 9.40 5.25 32.81
C PRO A 7 10.48 4.48 32.03
N GLU A 8 10.09 3.41 31.35
CA GLU A 8 10.97 2.54 30.56
C GLU A 8 11.35 3.16 29.20
N VAL A 9 10.63 4.20 28.77
CA VAL A 9 10.89 4.88 27.49
C VAL A 9 12.19 5.68 27.60
N ARG A 10 13.17 5.28 26.80
CA ARG A 10 14.49 5.93 26.76
C ARG A 10 14.54 7.11 25.80
N ASP A 11 13.90 6.97 24.64
CA ASP A 11 13.97 7.92 23.55
C ASP A 11 12.56 8.22 23.01
N VAL A 12 12.24 9.50 22.85
CA VAL A 12 11.00 9.96 22.22
C VAL A 12 11.37 10.91 21.09
N TRP A 13 10.91 10.58 19.89
CA TRP A 13 11.02 11.47 18.73
C TRP A 13 9.63 11.76 18.17
N MET A 14 9.38 13.03 17.88
CA MET A 14 8.18 13.48 17.18
C MET A 14 8.62 14.33 15.99
N GLY A 15 8.00 14.05 14.85
CA GLY A 15 8.21 14.84 13.65
C GLY A 15 6.92 14.96 12.86
N ALA A 16 6.81 16.08 12.16
CA ALA A 16 5.83 16.27 11.12
C ALA A 16 6.57 16.40 9.79
N ALA A 17 6.04 15.80 8.74
CA ALA A 17 6.58 15.91 7.39
C ALA A 17 5.60 16.75 6.55
N PRO A 18 5.87 18.06 6.37
CA PRO A 18 5.09 18.87 5.45
C PRO A 18 5.45 18.51 4.00
N GLU A 19 4.43 18.21 3.19
CA GLU A 19 4.58 18.25 1.74
C GLU A 19 4.30 19.66 1.21
N PRO A 20 4.94 20.09 0.11
CA PRO A 20 5.86 19.31 -0.75
C PRO A 20 7.34 19.38 -0.32
N GLU A 21 8.09 18.29 -0.54
CA GLU A 21 9.53 18.19 -0.21
C GLU A 21 10.39 19.32 -0.80
N ILE A 22 10.00 19.83 -1.97
CA ILE A 22 10.71 20.93 -2.65
C ILE A 22 10.73 22.20 -1.80
N LEU A 23 9.67 22.47 -1.02
CA LEU A 23 9.61 23.64 -0.15
C LEU A 23 10.67 23.55 0.94
N HIS A 24 10.87 22.36 1.51
CA HIS A 24 11.93 22.12 2.49
C HIS A 24 13.32 22.27 1.88
N TRP A 25 13.54 21.78 0.67
CA TRP A 25 14.82 21.95 -0.01
C TRP A 25 15.11 23.43 -0.28
N LEU A 26 14.13 24.17 -0.81
CA LEU A 26 14.24 25.61 -1.06
C LEU A 26 14.50 26.38 0.23
N LEU A 27 13.74 26.11 1.29
CA LEU A 27 13.92 26.78 2.58
C LEU A 27 15.31 26.52 3.16
N ARG A 28 15.83 25.29 3.05
CA ARG A 28 17.21 24.96 3.47
C ARG A 28 18.26 25.74 2.66
N ARG A 29 18.05 25.90 1.35
CA ARG A 29 18.94 26.69 0.49
C ARG A 29 18.90 28.17 0.86
N PHE A 30 17.70 28.75 1.01
CA PHE A 30 17.53 30.14 1.42
C PHE A 30 18.10 30.42 2.82
N ALA A 31 17.89 29.52 3.78
CA ALA A 31 18.53 29.61 5.09
C ALA A 31 20.06 29.55 4.99
N GLY A 32 20.59 28.74 4.05
CA GLY A 32 22.02 28.72 3.72
C GLY A 32 22.52 30.07 3.19
N LEU A 33 21.77 30.73 2.30
CA LEU A 33 22.12 32.06 1.79
C LEU A 33 22.13 33.12 2.90
N VAL A 34 21.18 33.06 3.83
CA VAL A 34 21.17 33.93 5.02
C VAL A 34 22.38 33.65 5.90
N ARG A 35 22.69 32.37 6.15
CA ARG A 35 23.85 31.97 6.95
C ARG A 35 25.18 32.41 6.32
N LEU A 36 25.25 32.47 4.99
CA LEU A 36 26.41 32.95 4.24
C LEU A 36 26.47 34.48 4.12
N GLY A 37 25.50 35.21 4.67
CA GLY A 37 25.45 36.68 4.62
C GLY A 37 25.05 37.27 3.26
N LEU A 38 24.64 36.44 2.30
CA LEU A 38 24.24 36.90 0.96
C LEU A 38 22.86 37.57 0.96
N VAL A 39 22.02 37.21 1.93
CA VAL A 39 20.70 37.82 2.13
C VAL A 39 20.50 38.07 3.63
N PRO A 40 20.13 39.28 4.07
CA PRO A 40 20.02 39.58 5.50
C PRO A 40 18.82 38.89 6.17
N SER A 41 17.71 38.68 5.45
CA SER A 41 16.52 38.00 5.98
C SER A 41 15.59 37.53 4.86
N LEU A 42 14.82 36.47 5.14
CA LEU A 42 13.72 35.99 4.28
C LEU A 42 12.36 36.60 4.67
N ALA A 43 12.29 37.37 5.75
CA ALA A 43 11.04 37.97 6.24
C ALA A 43 10.26 38.78 5.18
N PRO A 44 10.89 39.55 4.28
CA PRO A 44 10.15 40.27 3.22
C PRO A 44 9.38 39.33 2.28
N LEU A 45 9.86 38.09 2.11
CA LEU A 45 9.22 37.09 1.26
C LEU A 45 8.08 36.34 1.98
N ALA A 46 7.89 36.55 3.29
CA ALA A 46 6.94 35.78 4.09
C ALA A 46 5.50 35.84 3.56
N ARG A 47 5.04 37.02 3.10
CA ARG A 47 3.70 37.17 2.50
C ARG A 47 3.55 36.36 1.21
N LEU A 48 4.59 36.34 0.37
CA LEU A 48 4.59 35.55 -0.85
C LEU A 48 4.61 34.05 -0.52
N ILE A 49 5.47 33.61 0.40
CA ILE A 49 5.54 32.22 0.84
C ILE A 49 4.19 31.77 1.39
N HIS A 50 3.57 32.57 2.26
CA HIS A 50 2.26 32.28 2.84
C HIS A 50 1.16 32.21 1.77
N SER A 51 1.12 33.17 0.84
CA SER A 51 0.17 33.17 -0.27
C SER A 51 0.35 31.93 -1.15
N THR A 52 1.59 31.61 -1.53
CA THR A 52 1.89 30.42 -2.33
C THR A 52 1.51 29.14 -1.60
N ALA A 53 1.82 29.01 -0.30
CA ALA A 53 1.46 27.83 0.48
C ALA A 53 -0.05 27.60 0.61
N ASN A 54 -0.85 28.68 0.66
CA ASN A 54 -2.30 28.58 0.75
C ASN A 54 -2.99 28.37 -0.60
N ASN A 55 -2.41 28.90 -1.68
CA ASN A 55 -3.03 28.93 -3.01
C ASN A 55 -2.53 27.83 -3.94
N VAL A 56 -1.27 27.40 -3.80
CA VAL A 56 -0.68 26.34 -4.62
C VAL A 56 -0.91 25.01 -3.91
N ARG A 57 -1.90 24.26 -4.40
CA ARG A 57 -2.17 22.90 -3.95
C ARG A 57 -1.48 21.93 -4.89
N TRP A 58 -0.46 21.25 -4.40
CA TRP A 58 0.28 20.24 -5.15
C TRP A 58 0.64 19.09 -4.21
N GLY A 59 0.33 17.86 -4.61
CA GLY A 59 0.57 16.65 -3.82
C GLY A 59 -0.67 15.77 -3.76
N GLU A 60 -0.56 14.63 -3.10
CA GLU A 60 -1.72 13.78 -2.84
C GLU A 60 -2.58 14.41 -1.74
N HIS A 61 -3.90 14.33 -1.89
CA HIS A 61 -4.84 14.74 -0.84
C HIS A 61 -4.95 13.65 0.22
N ARG A 62 -3.85 13.37 0.92
CA ARG A 62 -3.77 12.33 1.96
C ARG A 62 -2.94 12.83 3.13
N GLY A 63 -3.47 12.67 4.34
CA GLY A 63 -2.76 12.89 5.59
C GLY A 63 -2.44 11.57 6.26
N GLY A 64 -1.25 11.45 6.83
CA GLY A 64 -0.83 10.25 7.55
C GLY A 64 -0.28 10.60 8.92
N MET A 65 -0.52 9.74 9.89
CA MET A 65 0.15 9.74 11.18
C MET A 65 0.56 8.31 11.50
N PHE A 66 1.75 8.12 12.04
CA PHE A 66 2.11 6.83 12.60
C PHE A 66 2.83 7.00 13.93
N VAL A 67 2.72 5.97 14.76
CA VAL A 67 3.47 5.84 16.00
C VAL A 67 4.26 4.54 15.89
N ASP A 68 5.58 4.61 16.00
CA ASP A 68 6.48 3.45 16.00
C ASP A 68 7.04 3.26 17.40
N VAL A 69 6.87 2.07 17.95
CA VAL A 69 7.37 1.68 19.27
C VAL A 69 8.35 0.55 19.09
N ARG A 70 9.54 0.71 19.68
CA ARG A 70 10.61 -0.30 19.67
C ARG A 70 10.97 -0.63 21.10
N GLY A 71 11.13 -1.92 21.36
CA GLY A 71 11.46 -2.43 22.69
C GLY A 71 11.94 -3.86 22.61
N ARG A 72 11.93 -4.53 23.77
CA ARG A 72 12.26 -5.95 23.89
C ARG A 72 11.10 -6.68 24.56
N ASP A 73 10.88 -7.93 24.20
CA ASP A 73 9.98 -8.79 24.98
C ASP A 73 10.64 -9.31 26.26
N ALA A 74 9.88 -10.14 27.00
CA ALA A 74 10.34 -10.80 28.21
C ALA A 74 11.57 -11.69 27.98
N ASP A 75 11.75 -12.22 26.76
CA ASP A 75 12.88 -13.06 26.37
C ASP A 75 14.08 -12.23 25.86
N GLY A 76 13.96 -10.90 25.87
CA GLY A 76 14.99 -9.96 25.44
C GLY A 76 15.11 -9.79 23.93
N ALA A 77 14.22 -10.39 23.13
CA ALA A 77 14.20 -10.25 21.69
C ALA A 77 13.63 -8.89 21.27
N GLU A 78 14.22 -8.28 20.22
CA GLU A 78 13.77 -6.97 19.75
C GLU A 78 12.39 -7.06 19.09
N ILE A 79 11.49 -6.18 19.53
CA ILE A 79 10.16 -6.03 18.96
C ILE A 79 9.99 -4.59 18.49
N ARG A 80 9.44 -4.47 17.28
CA ARG A 80 8.95 -3.22 16.71
C ARG A 80 7.47 -3.35 16.45
N ARG A 81 6.67 -2.38 16.86
CA ARG A 81 5.24 -2.29 16.50
C ARG A 81 4.95 -0.87 16.06
N SER A 82 4.14 -0.74 15.03
CA SER A 82 3.68 0.59 14.61
C SER A 82 2.19 0.62 14.33
N THR A 83 1.55 1.71 14.72
CA THR A 83 0.16 2.02 14.41
C THR A 83 0.15 3.15 13.40
N HIS A 84 -0.61 2.98 12.32
CA HIS A 84 -0.68 3.90 11.19
C HIS A 84 -2.12 4.34 11.02
N LEU A 85 -2.31 5.64 10.84
CA LEU A 85 -3.57 6.28 10.50
C LEU A 85 -3.38 6.97 9.16
N LEU A 86 -4.28 6.70 8.22
CA LEU A 86 -4.36 7.36 6.92
C LEU A 86 -5.73 8.00 6.79
N ALA A 87 -5.75 9.30 6.52
CA ALA A 87 -6.96 10.07 6.24
C ALA A 87 -6.91 10.58 4.79
N GLU A 88 -7.88 10.20 3.97
CA GLU A 88 -7.97 10.66 2.59
C GLU A 88 -8.76 11.98 2.47
N GLY A 89 -8.52 12.70 1.37
CA GLY A 89 -9.14 13.99 1.10
C GLY A 89 -8.77 15.04 2.14
N HIS A 90 -9.79 15.72 2.66
CA HIS A 90 -9.64 16.77 3.67
C HIS A 90 -9.89 16.28 5.10
N HIS A 91 -10.07 14.97 5.31
CA HIS A 91 -10.44 14.43 6.61
C HIS A 91 -9.32 14.50 7.64
N GLY A 92 -8.06 14.61 7.20
CA GLY A 92 -6.90 14.76 8.09
C GLY A 92 -6.96 16.02 8.99
N LEU A 93 -7.55 17.12 8.50
CA LEU A 93 -7.68 18.36 9.26
C LEU A 93 -8.59 18.23 10.48
N TYR A 94 -9.53 17.29 10.46
CA TYR A 94 -10.52 17.10 11.50
C TYR A 94 -10.09 16.11 12.57
N ILE A 95 -9.00 15.35 12.37
CA ILE A 95 -8.54 14.34 13.33
C ILE A 95 -8.44 14.88 14.78
N PRO A 96 -7.91 16.10 15.04
CA PRO A 96 -7.87 16.63 16.40
C PRO A 96 -9.25 16.87 17.03
N SER A 97 -10.24 17.33 16.26
CA SER A 97 -11.60 17.55 16.78
C SER A 97 -12.35 16.23 17.02
N MET A 98 -11.98 15.15 16.33
CA MET A 98 -12.56 13.82 16.52
C MET A 98 -12.30 13.26 17.92
N ALA A 99 -11.19 13.60 18.56
CA ALA A 99 -10.94 13.24 19.96
C ALA A 99 -11.98 13.87 20.90
N VAL A 100 -12.33 15.14 20.66
CA VAL A 100 -13.37 15.84 21.42
C VAL A 100 -14.74 15.18 21.19
N GLU A 101 -15.06 14.85 19.94
CA GLU A 101 -16.29 14.14 19.58
C GLU A 101 -16.40 12.79 20.32
N ALA A 102 -15.31 12.01 20.36
CA ALA A 102 -15.27 10.72 21.07
C ALA A 102 -15.51 10.89 22.58
N ILE A 103 -14.89 11.89 23.22
CA ILE A 103 -15.10 12.17 24.66
C ILE A 103 -16.55 12.53 24.93
N VAL A 104 -17.15 13.40 24.11
CA VAL A 104 -18.56 13.81 24.27
C VAL A 104 -19.49 12.60 24.10
N ARG A 105 -19.25 11.73 23.11
CA ARG A 105 -20.03 10.50 22.92
C ARG A 105 -19.89 9.55 24.11
N ASN A 106 -18.68 9.33 24.62
CA ASN A 106 -18.45 8.52 25.81
C ASN A 106 -19.22 9.06 27.02
N TRP A 107 -19.25 10.38 27.19
CA TRP A 107 -20.03 11.00 28.25
C TRP A 107 -21.54 10.77 28.07
N LEU A 108 -22.07 10.95 26.86
CA LEU A 108 -23.48 10.66 26.55
C LEU A 108 -23.84 9.18 26.79
N ASP A 109 -22.89 8.27 26.59
CA ASP A 109 -23.01 6.83 26.88
C ASP A 109 -22.82 6.50 28.39
N GLY A 110 -22.78 7.51 29.28
CA GLY A 110 -22.66 7.31 30.73
C GLY A 110 -21.23 7.06 31.23
N ARG A 111 -20.21 7.28 30.40
CA ARG A 111 -18.78 7.20 30.74
C ARG A 111 -18.13 8.59 30.75
N PRO A 112 -18.46 9.46 31.73
CA PRO A 112 -17.86 10.79 31.81
C PRO A 112 -16.34 10.70 32.06
N PRO A 113 -15.55 11.67 31.59
CA PRO A 113 -14.16 11.78 32.01
C PRO A 113 -14.09 12.01 33.53
N ARG A 114 -12.97 11.62 34.15
CA ARG A 114 -12.72 11.90 35.58
C ARG A 114 -12.83 13.42 35.83
N ALA A 115 -12.98 13.84 37.09
CA ALA A 115 -13.00 15.26 37.48
C ALA A 115 -11.58 15.84 37.73
N GLY A 116 -11.39 17.13 37.45
CA GLY A 116 -10.13 17.87 37.66
C GLY A 116 -9.25 18.01 36.41
N ALA A 117 -8.30 18.93 36.43
CA ALA A 117 -7.35 19.14 35.31
C ALA A 117 -6.34 17.99 35.24
N ARG A 118 -6.16 17.40 34.06
CA ARG A 118 -5.17 16.34 33.82
C ARG A 118 -4.84 16.23 32.32
N PRO A 119 -3.75 15.54 31.98
CA PRO A 119 -3.50 15.15 30.60
C PRO A 119 -4.50 14.11 30.08
N ALA A 120 -4.83 14.17 28.79
CA ALA A 120 -5.84 13.32 28.14
C ALA A 120 -5.28 12.01 27.54
N THR A 121 -4.06 11.61 27.90
CA THR A 121 -3.34 10.41 27.41
C THR A 121 -4.12 9.12 27.60
N ALA A 122 -4.83 8.99 28.72
CA ALA A 122 -5.68 7.83 29.03
C ALA A 122 -7.20 8.14 28.93
N ALA A 123 -7.58 9.21 28.24
CA ALA A 123 -8.98 9.64 28.14
C ALA A 123 -9.77 8.84 27.09
N LEU A 124 -9.09 8.27 26.10
CA LEU A 124 -9.68 7.54 24.98
C LEU A 124 -8.83 6.33 24.62
N GLU A 125 -9.51 5.26 24.21
CA GLU A 125 -8.91 4.10 23.59
C GLU A 125 -9.06 4.16 22.07
N LEU A 126 -8.25 3.40 21.33
CA LEU A 126 -8.38 3.30 19.87
C LEU A 126 -9.77 2.82 19.42
N SER A 127 -10.43 2.00 20.23
CA SER A 127 -11.79 1.52 19.99
C SER A 127 -12.84 2.63 20.05
N ASP A 128 -12.63 3.68 20.86
CA ASP A 128 -13.57 4.81 20.94
C ASP A 128 -13.63 5.60 19.62
N TYR A 129 -12.54 5.59 18.84
CA TYR A 129 -12.48 6.23 17.52
C TYR A 129 -13.19 5.44 16.43
N ALA A 130 -13.52 4.15 16.62
CA ALA A 130 -14.15 3.33 15.60
C ALA A 130 -15.48 3.93 15.11
N ARG A 131 -16.30 4.45 16.03
CA ARG A 131 -17.57 5.13 15.70
C ARG A 131 -17.35 6.46 14.98
N VAL A 132 -16.28 7.17 15.31
CA VAL A 132 -15.97 8.49 14.75
C VAL A 132 -15.38 8.37 13.34
N PHE A 133 -14.73 7.24 13.03
CA PHE A 133 -14.13 6.97 11.73
C PHE A 133 -15.05 6.23 10.75
N ALA A 134 -16.10 5.55 11.22
CA ALA A 134 -16.94 4.64 10.41
C ALA A 134 -17.41 5.24 9.07
N ASP A 135 -17.86 6.50 9.07
CA ASP A 135 -18.42 7.17 7.90
C ASP A 135 -17.42 8.10 7.18
N ARG A 136 -16.12 7.91 7.43
CA ARG A 136 -15.06 8.78 6.93
C ARG A 136 -13.99 7.93 6.23
N PRO A 137 -13.32 8.46 5.21
CA PRO A 137 -12.23 7.76 4.53
C PRO A 137 -10.95 7.84 5.39
N ILE A 138 -11.04 7.31 6.61
CA ILE A 138 -9.98 7.21 7.60
C ILE A 138 -9.78 5.73 7.89
N SER A 139 -8.55 5.26 7.68
CA SER A 139 -8.17 3.90 8.00
C SER A 139 -7.11 3.91 9.10
N ILE A 140 -7.23 2.96 10.02
CA ILE A 140 -6.23 2.68 11.05
C ILE A 140 -5.79 1.24 10.94
N GLY A 141 -4.49 1.01 11.07
CA GLY A 141 -3.91 -0.32 10.99
C GLY A 141 -2.66 -0.44 11.84
N THR A 142 -2.33 -1.66 12.23
CA THR A 142 -1.11 -1.95 12.96
C THR A 142 -0.21 -2.89 12.18
N ARG A 143 1.09 -2.69 12.39
CA ARG A 143 2.17 -3.51 11.87
C ARG A 143 2.92 -4.04 13.07
N ASN A 144 2.76 -5.32 13.31
CA ASN A 144 3.67 -6.03 14.18
C ASN A 144 4.92 -6.30 13.33
N GLY A 145 6.06 -5.76 13.74
CA GLY A 145 7.36 -6.00 13.10
C GLY A 145 7.55 -7.50 12.87
N ALA A 146 8.34 -7.85 11.85
CA ALA A 146 8.40 -9.21 11.30
C ALA A 146 8.58 -10.27 12.40
N GLY A 147 7.46 -10.84 12.86
CA GLY A 147 7.47 -12.04 13.65
C GLY A 147 8.15 -13.11 12.82
N THR A 148 9.17 -13.73 13.39
CA THR A 148 9.84 -14.90 12.84
C THR A 148 8.77 -15.92 12.42
N GLY A 149 8.70 -16.24 11.11
CA GLY A 149 7.79 -17.26 10.57
C GLY A 149 6.67 -16.79 9.62
N VAL A 150 6.46 -15.48 9.40
CA VAL A 150 5.54 -15.03 8.34
C VAL A 150 6.27 -15.01 6.99
N HIS A 151 6.18 -16.11 6.24
CA HIS A 151 6.79 -16.21 4.91
C HIS A 151 6.05 -15.45 3.79
N CYS A 152 4.87 -14.90 4.08
CA CYS A 152 4.07 -14.15 3.10
C CYS A 152 4.45 -12.66 3.10
N LEU A 153 5.07 -12.18 2.00
CA LEU A 153 5.45 -10.77 1.86
C LEU A 153 4.25 -9.83 1.97
N HIS A 154 3.11 -10.18 1.35
CA HIS A 154 1.90 -9.36 1.40
C HIS A 154 1.39 -9.19 2.83
N LYS A 155 1.37 -10.26 3.63
CA LYS A 155 0.96 -10.20 5.04
C LYS A 155 1.92 -9.33 5.87
N ARG A 156 3.23 -9.41 5.62
CA ARG A 156 4.25 -8.54 6.25
C ARG A 156 4.04 -7.07 5.88
N ILE A 157 3.74 -6.79 4.61
CA ILE A 157 3.56 -5.44 4.06
C ILE A 157 2.17 -4.85 4.34
N LEU A 158 1.14 -5.65 4.63
CA LEU A 158 -0.20 -5.15 4.92
C LEU A 158 -0.52 -5.10 6.42
N GLY A 159 0.17 -5.91 7.25
CA GLY A 159 -0.12 -5.97 8.68
C GLY A 159 -1.57 -6.37 8.93
N THR A 160 -2.31 -5.63 9.76
CA THR A 160 -3.74 -5.89 10.02
C THR A 160 -4.61 -5.73 8.79
N ALA A 161 -4.23 -4.88 7.82
CA ALA A 161 -4.97 -4.71 6.56
C ALA A 161 -4.95 -5.96 5.68
N TRP A 162 -4.12 -6.96 5.98
CA TRP A 162 -4.17 -8.26 5.31
C TRP A 162 -5.58 -8.87 5.39
N GLN A 163 -6.26 -8.73 6.53
CA GLN A 163 -7.57 -9.36 6.74
C GLN A 163 -8.71 -8.71 5.95
N SER A 164 -8.54 -7.49 5.44
CA SER A 164 -9.54 -6.84 4.59
C SER A 164 -9.48 -7.35 3.14
N LEU A 165 -8.43 -8.09 2.76
CA LEU A 165 -8.34 -8.64 1.42
C LEU A 165 -9.36 -9.77 1.19
N PRO A 166 -9.92 -9.88 -0.03
CA PRO A 166 -10.75 -11.01 -0.42
C PRO A 166 -10.07 -12.35 -0.12
N ALA A 167 -10.87 -13.36 0.26
CA ALA A 167 -10.37 -14.68 0.64
C ALA A 167 -9.50 -15.32 -0.47
N VAL A 168 -9.87 -15.12 -1.73
CA VAL A 168 -9.12 -15.62 -2.90
C VAL A 168 -7.72 -15.02 -2.97
N LEU A 169 -7.58 -13.70 -2.80
CA LEU A 169 -6.28 -13.02 -2.80
C LEU A 169 -5.43 -13.50 -1.62
N ARG A 170 -6.04 -13.64 -0.43
CA ARG A 170 -5.35 -14.20 0.75
C ARG A 170 -4.89 -15.64 0.54
N ALA A 171 -5.70 -16.46 -0.14
CA ALA A 171 -5.37 -17.85 -0.43
C ALA A 171 -4.20 -17.96 -1.43
N VAL A 172 -4.20 -17.17 -2.51
CA VAL A 172 -3.11 -17.17 -3.49
C VAL A 172 -1.81 -16.67 -2.87
N HIS A 173 -1.83 -15.50 -2.22
CA HIS A 173 -0.63 -14.88 -1.66
C HIS A 173 -0.13 -15.53 -0.38
N GLY A 174 -1.03 -16.14 0.40
CA GLY A 174 -0.73 -16.83 1.65
C GLY A 174 -0.49 -18.34 1.51
N ALA A 175 -0.56 -18.88 0.29
CA ALA A 175 -0.25 -20.28 0.02
C ALA A 175 1.19 -20.65 0.40
N GLY A 176 1.46 -21.96 0.46
CA GLY A 176 2.74 -22.53 0.87
C GLY A 176 3.97 -22.08 0.06
N PRO A 177 5.13 -22.73 0.29
CA PRO A 177 6.42 -22.28 -0.25
C PRO A 177 6.47 -22.25 -1.78
N LYS A 178 5.62 -23.04 -2.46
CA LYS A 178 5.44 -22.99 -3.90
C LYS A 178 3.97 -23.16 -4.25
N LEU A 179 3.48 -22.30 -5.14
CA LEU A 179 2.13 -22.38 -5.71
C LEU A 179 2.20 -22.10 -7.20
N THR A 180 1.62 -22.98 -8.02
CA THR A 180 1.41 -22.72 -9.44
C THR A 180 -0.08 -22.72 -9.73
N ILE A 181 -0.57 -21.63 -10.32
CA ILE A 181 -1.97 -21.47 -10.75
C ILE A 181 -2.01 -21.07 -12.22
N SER A 182 -3.08 -21.43 -12.91
CA SER A 182 -3.24 -21.20 -14.35
C SER A 182 -4.61 -20.64 -14.67
N GLY A 183 -4.73 -20.03 -15.85
CA GLY A 183 -5.97 -19.49 -16.39
C GLY A 183 -5.71 -18.82 -17.74
N GLU A 184 -6.44 -17.75 -18.02
CA GLU A 184 -6.40 -17.07 -19.32
C GLU A 184 -6.21 -15.57 -19.16
N ALA A 185 -5.54 -14.95 -20.13
CA ALA A 185 -5.29 -13.53 -20.17
C ALA A 185 -5.47 -12.94 -21.57
N SER A 186 -5.98 -11.73 -21.63
CA SER A 186 -5.98 -10.86 -22.79
C SER A 186 -4.83 -9.87 -22.68
N ILE A 187 -3.99 -9.80 -23.71
CA ILE A 187 -2.79 -8.96 -23.75
C ILE A 187 -2.93 -7.96 -24.89
N THR A 188 -2.93 -6.68 -24.54
CA THR A 188 -2.90 -5.57 -25.50
C THR A 188 -1.55 -4.88 -25.45
N ARG A 189 -0.92 -4.66 -26.61
CA ARG A 189 0.36 -3.92 -26.72
C ARG A 189 0.19 -2.56 -27.37
N GLY A 190 1.00 -1.61 -26.94
CA GLY A 190 1.16 -0.31 -27.57
C GLY A 190 1.72 -0.43 -28.99
N ARG A 191 1.24 0.43 -29.88
CA ARG A 191 1.64 0.44 -31.30
C ARG A 191 2.93 1.23 -31.58
N GLY A 192 3.40 2.04 -30.62
CA GLY A 192 4.57 2.90 -30.77
C GLY A 192 5.90 2.14 -30.84
N VAL A 193 6.89 2.69 -31.56
CA VAL A 193 8.23 2.08 -31.71
C VAL A 193 8.91 1.89 -30.35
N LEU A 194 8.82 2.90 -29.47
CA LEU A 194 9.39 2.84 -28.13
C LEU A 194 8.73 1.75 -27.27
N ALA A 195 7.40 1.58 -27.37
CA ALA A 195 6.68 0.50 -26.70
C ALA A 195 7.12 -0.89 -27.18
N ARG A 196 7.38 -1.04 -28.49
CA ARG A 196 7.91 -2.30 -29.06
C ARG A 196 9.33 -2.60 -28.59
N LEU A 197 10.20 -1.59 -28.57
CA LEU A 197 11.58 -1.74 -28.06
C LEU A 197 11.58 -2.17 -26.60
N LEU A 198 10.77 -1.53 -25.76
CA LEU A 198 10.66 -1.88 -24.35
C LEU A 198 10.03 -3.25 -24.14
N ALA A 199 9.01 -3.61 -24.93
CA ALA A 199 8.45 -4.96 -24.90
C ALA A 199 9.49 -6.02 -25.25
N TRP A 200 10.43 -5.71 -26.15
CA TRP A 200 11.55 -6.59 -26.47
C TRP A 200 12.57 -6.67 -25.33
N ILE A 201 13.02 -5.54 -24.78
CA ILE A 201 13.97 -5.49 -23.66
C ILE A 201 13.41 -6.21 -22.42
N MET A 202 12.14 -5.95 -22.10
CA MET A 202 11.46 -6.50 -20.93
C MET A 202 10.88 -7.89 -21.17
N ARG A 203 11.03 -8.44 -22.39
CA ARG A 203 10.48 -9.74 -22.81
C ARG A 203 8.99 -9.89 -22.48
N PHE A 204 8.22 -8.82 -22.69
CA PHE A 204 6.78 -8.86 -22.48
C PHE A 204 6.12 -9.86 -23.43
N PRO A 205 4.96 -10.43 -23.09
CA PRO A 205 4.30 -11.44 -23.91
C PRO A 205 3.58 -10.82 -25.11
N ALA A 206 3.38 -11.60 -26.19
CA ALA A 206 2.77 -11.13 -27.43
C ALA A 206 1.31 -10.70 -27.20
N ALA A 207 0.81 -9.77 -28.03
CA ALA A 207 -0.60 -9.40 -27.98
C ALA A 207 -1.47 -10.58 -28.45
N GLY A 208 -2.59 -10.80 -27.77
CA GLY A 208 -3.49 -11.92 -28.05
C GLY A 208 -4.65 -11.96 -27.07
N GLU A 209 -5.73 -12.60 -27.48
CA GLU A 209 -6.90 -12.91 -26.65
C GLU A 209 -6.84 -14.37 -26.20
N ASN A 210 -7.38 -14.66 -25.02
CA ASN A 210 -7.42 -16.00 -24.41
C ASN A 210 -6.04 -16.71 -24.40
N VAL A 211 -5.00 -15.95 -24.09
CA VAL A 211 -3.64 -16.48 -23.99
C VAL A 211 -3.53 -17.30 -22.71
N PRO A 212 -3.13 -18.59 -22.78
CA PRO A 212 -2.96 -19.40 -21.59
C PRO A 212 -1.87 -18.80 -20.72
N VAL A 213 -2.20 -18.56 -19.45
CA VAL A 213 -1.29 -18.00 -18.46
C VAL A 213 -1.09 -18.98 -17.31
N SER A 214 0.16 -19.15 -16.88
CA SER A 214 0.48 -19.79 -15.62
C SER A 214 1.43 -18.93 -14.80
N VAL A 215 1.15 -18.84 -13.51
CA VAL A 215 1.95 -18.07 -12.55
C VAL A 215 2.41 -19.00 -11.46
N THR A 216 3.72 -19.08 -11.28
CA THR A 216 4.37 -19.83 -10.21
C THR A 216 4.96 -18.85 -9.19
N PHE A 217 4.45 -18.93 -7.98
CA PHE A 217 4.92 -18.21 -6.81
C PHE A 217 5.87 -19.14 -6.05
N GLU A 218 7.16 -18.81 -5.98
CA GLU A 218 8.16 -19.49 -5.14
C GLU A 218 8.52 -18.54 -4.00
N ARG A 219 8.35 -18.96 -2.75
CA ARG A 219 8.52 -18.11 -1.57
C ARG A 219 9.74 -18.55 -0.78
N HIS A 220 10.70 -17.64 -0.65
CA HIS A 220 11.90 -17.79 0.15
C HIS A 220 11.78 -16.77 1.30
N GLY A 221 12.16 -17.11 2.53
CA GLY A 221 11.71 -16.36 3.73
C GLY A 221 11.82 -14.82 3.68
N ASP A 222 12.81 -14.28 2.96
CA ASP A 222 13.03 -12.84 2.75
C ASP A 222 12.62 -12.30 1.37
N HIS A 223 12.36 -13.17 0.38
CA HIS A 223 12.02 -12.79 -0.99
C HIS A 223 11.13 -13.82 -1.69
N ASP A 224 10.22 -13.36 -2.55
CA ASP A 224 9.44 -14.25 -3.42
C ASP A 224 9.99 -14.18 -4.85
N LYS A 225 10.06 -15.30 -5.55
CA LYS A 225 10.32 -15.35 -6.99
C LYS A 225 9.05 -15.71 -7.71
N TRP A 226 8.60 -14.83 -8.60
CA TRP A 226 7.37 -15.04 -9.36
C TRP A 226 7.76 -15.31 -10.81
N THR A 227 7.36 -16.46 -11.32
CA THR A 227 7.59 -16.85 -12.71
C THR A 227 6.25 -16.87 -13.43
N ARG A 228 6.13 -16.08 -14.49
CA ARG A 228 4.91 -15.94 -15.28
C ARG A 228 5.17 -16.47 -16.69
N ASN A 229 4.29 -17.34 -17.16
CA ASN A 229 4.32 -17.89 -18.51
C ASN A 229 3.03 -17.48 -19.22
N PHE A 230 3.15 -16.72 -20.30
CA PHE A 230 2.03 -16.32 -21.15
C PHE A 230 2.24 -16.89 -22.55
N GLY A 231 1.48 -17.92 -22.91
CA GLY A 231 1.56 -18.52 -24.26
C GLY A 231 2.97 -18.97 -24.65
N GLY A 232 3.77 -19.45 -23.70
CA GLY A 232 5.16 -19.88 -23.91
C GLY A 232 6.22 -18.80 -23.67
N GLN A 233 5.83 -17.53 -23.53
CA GLN A 233 6.75 -16.46 -23.12
C GLN A 233 6.89 -16.42 -21.61
N VAL A 234 8.08 -16.80 -21.12
CA VAL A 234 8.38 -16.87 -19.70
C VAL A 234 9.23 -15.68 -19.26
N PHE A 235 8.80 -15.02 -18.19
CA PHE A 235 9.61 -14.04 -17.48
C PHE A 235 9.44 -14.20 -15.97
N ALA A 236 10.47 -13.82 -15.22
CA ALA A 236 10.48 -13.94 -13.77
C ALA A 236 10.90 -12.63 -13.12
N SER A 237 10.35 -12.35 -11.96
CA SER A 237 10.76 -11.24 -11.11
C SER A 237 10.97 -11.71 -9.68
N THR A 238 11.76 -10.94 -8.94
CA THR A 238 12.01 -11.18 -7.51
C THR A 238 11.37 -10.07 -6.71
N PHE A 239 10.61 -10.43 -5.69
CA PHE A 239 9.89 -9.54 -4.82
C PHE A 239 10.51 -9.52 -3.43
N THR A 240 10.65 -8.35 -2.84
CA THR A 240 11.13 -8.18 -1.47
C THR A 240 10.29 -7.15 -0.72
N VAL A 241 10.39 -7.15 0.61
CA VAL A 241 9.96 -5.98 1.41
C VAL A 241 11.02 -4.90 1.27
N GLY A 242 10.62 -3.70 0.84
CA GLY A 242 11.53 -2.58 0.69
C GLY A 242 12.10 -2.06 2.01
N THR A 243 13.23 -1.36 1.92
CA THR A 243 13.95 -0.77 3.05
C THR A 243 14.27 0.70 2.78
N GLY A 244 14.56 1.46 3.84
CA GLY A 244 14.89 2.89 3.73
C GLY A 244 13.77 3.67 3.02
N ARG A 245 14.09 4.33 1.91
CA ARG A 245 13.09 5.09 1.11
C ARG A 245 11.96 4.24 0.51
N PHE A 246 12.13 2.91 0.48
CA PHE A 246 11.12 1.98 0.02
C PHE A 246 10.50 1.17 1.17
N GLU A 247 10.72 1.57 2.42
CA GLU A 247 10.13 0.88 3.57
C GLU A 247 8.61 0.75 3.41
N HIS A 248 8.08 -0.43 3.75
CA HIS A 248 6.67 -0.82 3.59
C HIS A 248 6.15 -0.89 2.14
N LEU A 249 7.02 -0.86 1.14
CA LEU A 249 6.64 -1.13 -0.25
C LEU A 249 6.97 -2.58 -0.64
N LEU A 250 6.18 -3.12 -1.55
CA LEU A 250 6.52 -4.34 -2.28
C LEU A 250 7.48 -3.96 -3.41
N CYS A 251 8.71 -4.43 -3.33
CA CYS A 251 9.74 -4.12 -4.31
C CYS A 251 9.86 -5.25 -5.33
N GLU A 252 9.39 -5.02 -6.56
CA GLU A 252 9.59 -5.93 -7.68
C GLU A 252 10.89 -5.61 -8.41
N ARG A 253 11.81 -6.55 -8.44
CA ARG A 253 13.06 -6.48 -9.21
C ARG A 253 12.93 -7.26 -10.49
N PHE A 254 13.18 -6.59 -11.60
CA PHE A 254 13.27 -7.15 -12.94
C PHE A 254 14.61 -6.76 -13.57
N GLY A 255 15.56 -7.70 -13.57
CA GLY A 255 16.92 -7.43 -14.02
C GLY A 255 17.59 -6.29 -13.24
N PRO A 256 18.02 -5.20 -13.90
CA PRO A 256 18.65 -4.06 -13.22
C PRO A 256 17.63 -3.05 -12.65
N LEU A 257 16.35 -3.20 -12.96
CA LEU A 257 15.28 -2.29 -12.52
C LEU A 257 14.60 -2.83 -11.26
N THR A 258 14.28 -1.93 -10.34
CA THR A 258 13.44 -2.22 -9.16
C THR A 258 12.29 -1.23 -9.12
N PHE A 259 11.08 -1.73 -8.91
CA PHE A 259 9.84 -0.96 -8.81
C PHE A 259 9.26 -1.14 -7.41
N GLY A 260 9.10 -0.05 -6.67
CA GLY A 260 8.49 -0.03 -5.34
C GLY A 260 7.01 0.31 -5.43
N MET A 261 6.15 -0.63 -5.03
CA MET A 261 4.70 -0.51 -5.10
C MET A 261 4.09 -0.50 -3.68
N ALA A 262 3.20 0.45 -3.43
CA ALA A 262 2.35 0.44 -2.25
C ALA A 262 1.17 -0.51 -2.51
N LEU A 263 0.93 -1.40 -1.56
CA LEU A 263 -0.24 -2.28 -1.55
C LEU A 263 -1.38 -1.55 -0.87
N VAL A 264 -2.41 -1.17 -1.63
CA VAL A 264 -3.56 -0.39 -1.14
C VAL A 264 -4.83 -1.22 -1.31
N PRO A 265 -5.30 -1.91 -0.25
CA PRO A 265 -6.61 -2.57 -0.26
C PRO A 265 -7.72 -1.54 -0.49
N ASP A 266 -8.66 -1.87 -1.36
CA ASP A 266 -9.83 -1.06 -1.66
C ASP A 266 -11.02 -1.98 -1.95
N ALA A 267 -11.93 -2.10 -0.99
CA ALA A 267 -13.09 -2.99 -1.03
C ALA A 267 -12.75 -4.43 -1.47
N ASP A 268 -13.04 -4.78 -2.73
CA ASP A 268 -12.83 -6.09 -3.34
C ASP A 268 -11.51 -6.22 -4.12
N ARG A 269 -10.66 -5.18 -4.08
CA ARG A 269 -9.44 -5.07 -4.86
C ARG A 269 -8.22 -4.76 -4.00
N LEU A 270 -7.06 -5.06 -4.57
CA LEU A 270 -5.75 -4.67 -4.09
C LEU A 270 -5.07 -3.86 -5.18
N ASN A 271 -4.92 -2.56 -4.97
CA ASN A 271 -4.23 -1.68 -5.90
C ASN A 271 -2.72 -1.73 -5.64
N LEU A 272 -1.93 -1.91 -6.71
CA LEU A 272 -0.47 -1.87 -6.70
C LEU A 272 -0.02 -0.51 -7.21
N VAL A 273 0.05 0.46 -6.30
CA VAL A 273 0.35 1.86 -6.64
C VAL A 273 1.85 2.08 -6.66
N MET A 274 2.42 2.39 -7.81
CA MET A 274 3.86 2.61 -7.90
C MET A 274 4.28 3.92 -7.20
N ARG A 275 5.22 3.83 -6.26
CA ARG A 275 5.68 4.96 -5.42
C ARG A 275 7.13 5.37 -5.68
N GLY A 276 7.91 4.50 -6.31
CA GLY A 276 9.26 4.81 -6.72
C GLY A 276 9.90 3.67 -7.50
N TRP A 277 11.10 3.93 -8.00
CA TRP A 277 11.86 2.97 -8.79
C TRP A 277 13.36 3.28 -8.72
N SER A 278 14.17 2.31 -9.14
CA SER A 278 15.63 2.45 -9.25
C SER A 278 16.19 1.62 -10.40
N LEU A 279 17.37 2.04 -10.86
CA LEU A 279 18.22 1.29 -11.77
C LEU A 279 19.54 1.00 -11.06
N LEU A 280 19.93 -0.28 -10.96
CA LEU A 280 21.13 -0.73 -10.25
C LEU A 280 21.22 -0.21 -8.80
N GLY A 281 20.06 -0.07 -8.14
CA GLY A 281 19.95 0.45 -6.77
C GLY A 281 19.87 1.99 -6.67
N LEU A 282 20.17 2.73 -7.74
CA LEU A 282 20.13 4.19 -7.75
C LEU A 282 18.69 4.71 -7.95
N PRO A 283 18.17 5.59 -7.05
CA PRO A 283 16.87 6.25 -7.23
C PRO A 283 16.76 6.95 -8.57
N LEU A 284 15.68 6.64 -9.31
CA LEU A 284 15.33 7.36 -10.52
C LEU A 284 14.22 8.40 -10.25
N PRO A 285 14.17 9.50 -11.03
CA PRO A 285 13.14 10.51 -10.89
C PRO A 285 11.72 9.95 -11.09
N ARG A 286 10.76 10.39 -10.27
CA ARG A 286 9.34 10.00 -10.41
C ARG A 286 8.74 10.43 -11.76
N SER A 287 9.25 11.49 -12.38
CA SER A 287 8.77 11.99 -13.67
C SER A 287 8.98 11.04 -14.84
N LEU A 288 9.92 10.10 -14.72
CA LEU A 288 10.23 9.08 -15.73
C LEU A 288 9.66 7.70 -15.36
N MET A 289 9.05 7.59 -14.18
CA MET A 289 8.49 6.36 -13.65
C MET A 289 7.38 5.85 -14.56
N PRO A 290 7.28 4.53 -14.80
CA PRO A 290 6.08 4.00 -15.40
C PRO A 290 4.84 4.37 -14.58
N SER A 291 3.68 4.31 -15.20
CA SER A 291 2.41 4.57 -14.53
C SER A 291 1.35 3.67 -15.12
N GLY A 292 0.19 3.58 -14.49
CA GLY A 292 -0.91 2.78 -14.98
C GLY A 292 -1.75 2.26 -13.82
N ASP A 293 -2.95 1.85 -14.16
CA ASP A 293 -3.84 1.18 -13.23
C ASP A 293 -3.41 -0.28 -13.13
N SER A 294 -3.03 -0.71 -11.93
CA SER A 294 -2.58 -2.07 -11.65
C SER A 294 -3.26 -2.54 -10.39
N HIS A 295 -4.11 -3.56 -10.52
CA HIS A 295 -4.85 -4.09 -9.39
C HIS A 295 -5.16 -5.58 -9.55
N GLU A 296 -5.32 -6.21 -8.40
CA GLU A 296 -5.76 -7.60 -8.25
C GLU A 296 -7.12 -7.59 -7.57
N PHE A 297 -8.04 -8.47 -7.95
CA PHE A 297 -9.37 -8.50 -7.36
C PHE A 297 -9.97 -9.91 -7.42
N ALA A 298 -10.98 -10.15 -6.60
CA ALA A 298 -11.72 -11.40 -6.62
C ALA A 298 -13.03 -11.22 -7.40
N LYS A 299 -13.28 -12.09 -8.37
CA LYS A 299 -14.56 -12.15 -9.08
C LYS A 299 -14.88 -13.61 -9.40
N ASP A 300 -16.13 -14.02 -9.17
CA ASP A 300 -16.61 -15.39 -9.41
C ASP A 300 -15.73 -16.46 -8.75
N ASN A 301 -15.22 -16.16 -7.55
CA ASN A 301 -14.28 -16.99 -6.79
C ASN A 301 -12.96 -17.30 -7.52
N GLN A 302 -12.60 -16.49 -8.51
CA GLN A 302 -11.34 -16.54 -9.24
C GLN A 302 -10.45 -15.36 -8.86
N PHE A 303 -9.15 -15.54 -9.04
CA PHE A 303 -8.17 -14.48 -8.88
C PHE A 303 -8.07 -13.71 -10.19
N TRP A 304 -8.49 -12.45 -10.20
CA TRP A 304 -8.36 -11.58 -11.37
C TRP A 304 -7.23 -10.59 -11.20
N PHE A 305 -6.56 -10.28 -12.30
CA PHE A 305 -5.55 -9.24 -12.36
C PHE A 305 -5.80 -8.34 -13.58
N ASP A 306 -5.51 -7.06 -13.42
CA ASP A 306 -5.47 -6.08 -14.50
C ASP A 306 -4.26 -5.19 -14.27
N VAL A 307 -3.26 -5.30 -15.15
CA VAL A 307 -2.00 -4.58 -15.01
C VAL A 307 -1.76 -3.79 -16.27
N GLU A 308 -1.84 -2.48 -16.13
CA GLU A 308 -1.54 -1.52 -17.19
C GLU A 308 -0.20 -0.84 -16.95
N VAL A 309 0.62 -0.78 -17.99
CA VAL A 309 1.90 -0.08 -17.98
C VAL A 309 1.91 0.97 -19.07
N ARG A 310 2.11 2.21 -18.65
CA ARG A 310 2.35 3.39 -19.45
C ARG A 310 3.71 3.97 -19.07
N LEU A 311 4.35 4.64 -20.02
CA LEU A 311 5.55 5.42 -19.77
C LEU A 311 5.32 6.88 -20.19
N PRO A 312 5.92 7.84 -19.49
CA PRO A 312 5.74 9.26 -19.75
C PRO A 312 5.98 9.66 -21.23
N LEU A 313 6.99 9.07 -21.87
CA LEU A 313 7.34 9.37 -23.27
C LEU A 313 6.74 8.41 -24.29
N ALA A 314 6.48 7.16 -23.90
CA ALA A 314 5.98 6.13 -24.83
C ALA A 314 4.45 6.04 -24.85
N GLY A 315 3.77 6.67 -23.89
CA GLY A 315 2.35 6.48 -23.65
C GLY A 315 2.05 5.04 -23.23
N PHE A 316 0.96 4.49 -23.73
CA PHE A 316 0.54 3.10 -23.47
C PHE A 316 1.56 2.08 -24.02
N VAL A 317 2.06 1.21 -23.14
CA VAL A 317 3.05 0.18 -23.50
C VAL A 317 2.41 -1.19 -23.56
N ILE A 318 1.74 -1.62 -22.49
CA ILE A 318 1.11 -2.93 -22.42
C ILE A 318 0.01 -2.92 -21.36
N ARG A 319 -1.04 -3.72 -21.59
CA ARG A 319 -2.01 -4.12 -20.58
C ARG A 319 -2.23 -5.61 -20.68
N TYR A 320 -2.17 -6.30 -19.55
CA TYR A 320 -2.57 -7.68 -19.45
C TYR A 320 -3.63 -7.82 -18.37
N ARG A 321 -4.77 -8.39 -18.77
CA ARG A 321 -5.92 -8.64 -17.91
C ARG A 321 -6.29 -10.10 -18.02
N GLY A 322 -6.55 -10.75 -16.90
CA GLY A 322 -6.89 -12.16 -16.92
C GLY A 322 -7.38 -12.65 -15.57
N PHE A 323 -7.60 -13.97 -15.52
CA PHE A 323 -7.98 -14.67 -14.31
C PHE A 323 -7.12 -15.92 -14.12
N LEU A 324 -6.99 -16.36 -12.87
CA LEU A 324 -6.29 -17.56 -12.46
C LEU A 324 -7.20 -18.35 -11.53
N ALA A 325 -7.23 -19.67 -11.71
CA ALA A 325 -7.93 -20.56 -10.80
C ALA A 325 -7.16 -20.63 -9.46
N PRO A 326 -7.79 -20.29 -8.32
CA PRO A 326 -7.11 -20.35 -7.04
C PRO A 326 -6.82 -21.80 -6.60
N PRO A 327 -5.85 -22.00 -5.69
CA PRO A 327 -5.55 -23.32 -5.17
C PRO A 327 -6.77 -23.97 -4.51
N GLY A 328 -7.00 -25.26 -4.80
CA GLY A 328 -8.04 -26.07 -4.14
C GLY A 328 -9.45 -25.94 -4.71
N LEU A 329 -9.66 -25.17 -5.78
CA LEU A 329 -10.92 -25.07 -6.51
C LEU A 329 -10.67 -25.51 -7.96
N SER A 330 -10.43 -26.80 -8.16
CA SER A 330 -10.49 -27.39 -9.50
C SER A 330 -11.92 -27.30 -10.00
N HIS A 331 -12.11 -26.56 -11.08
CA HIS A 331 -13.34 -26.52 -11.86
C HIS A 331 -13.56 -27.94 -12.42
N ASP A 332 -14.49 -28.69 -11.85
CA ASP A 332 -15.01 -29.91 -12.48
C ASP A 332 -16.03 -29.47 -13.55
N PRO A 333 -15.76 -29.67 -14.86
CA PRO A 333 -16.68 -29.25 -15.93
C PRO A 333 -17.95 -30.12 -16.00
N THR A 334 -18.07 -31.18 -15.18
CA THR A 334 -19.12 -32.19 -15.32
C THR A 334 -20.25 -32.17 -14.28
N ALA A 335 -20.31 -31.21 -13.36
CA ALA A 335 -21.42 -31.11 -12.41
C ALA A 335 -22.68 -30.47 -13.05
N GLN A 336 -23.45 -31.30 -13.76
CA GLN A 336 -24.81 -30.98 -14.19
C GLN A 336 -25.68 -30.59 -12.98
N THR A 337 -26.42 -29.49 -13.14
CA THR A 337 -27.41 -28.98 -12.20
C THR A 337 -28.46 -30.06 -11.90
N PRO A 338 -28.76 -30.39 -10.63
CA PRO A 338 -29.89 -31.26 -10.34
C PRO A 338 -31.18 -30.49 -10.66
N SER A 339 -31.93 -31.01 -11.62
CA SER A 339 -33.28 -30.58 -11.96
C SER A 339 -34.18 -30.67 -10.73
N VAL A 340 -34.72 -29.54 -10.30
CA VAL A 340 -35.77 -29.48 -9.27
C VAL A 340 -37.06 -30.06 -9.88
N SER A 341 -37.41 -31.28 -9.49
CA SER A 341 -38.73 -31.85 -9.77
C SER A 341 -39.76 -31.14 -8.89
N ARG A 342 -40.70 -30.43 -9.52
CA ARG A 342 -41.90 -29.91 -8.86
C ARG A 342 -42.86 -31.07 -8.62
N SER A 343 -43.04 -31.48 -7.36
CA SER A 343 -44.22 -32.24 -6.96
C SER A 343 -45.42 -31.30 -6.84
N ARG A 344 -46.41 -31.52 -7.71
CA ARG A 344 -47.79 -31.08 -7.53
C ARG A 344 -48.57 -32.28 -6.99
N SER A 345 -49.23 -32.11 -5.85
CA SER A 345 -50.38 -32.93 -5.50
C SER A 345 -51.27 -32.17 -4.50
N VAL A 346 -52.42 -31.76 -5.01
CA VAL A 346 -53.72 -31.51 -4.35
C VAL A 346 -54.69 -32.31 -5.23
N PRO A 347 -55.66 -33.08 -4.70
CA PRO A 347 -56.73 -32.64 -3.80
C PRO A 347 -56.53 -32.97 -2.33
#